data_AF-A0A804J5A3-F1
#
_entry.id   AF-A0A804J5A3-F1
#
_cell.length_a   1.000
_cell.length_b   1.000
_cell.length_c   1.000
_cell.angle_alpha   90.00
_cell.angle_beta   90.00
_cell.angle_gamma   90.00
#
_symmetry.space_group_name_H-M   'P 1'
#
loop_
_entity.id
_entity.type
_entity.pdbx_description
1 polymer ?
#
loop_
_entity_poly.entity_id
_entity_poly.type
_entity_poly.pdbx_seq_one_letter_code
_entity_poly.pdbx_strand_id
1 'polypeptide(L)'
;MAEYGIDQSYRQGDQQQVVVKAVIAAVAGMSLLVLSGLTLAWTVIALAVATPLLMIFSPVLVPAAIVVLLLAAGFLASGGLGVAALAVLWWMYKDLTGKQPPGVELLEQVRQRLVSKARDIRESLQQQQQLHEATQ
;
A
#
# COMPACT_ATOMS: atom_id res chain seq x y z
N MET A 1 -5.92 -47.79 -19.33
CA MET A 1 -5.21 -46.74 -18.54
C MET A 1 -4.90 -45.54 -19.44
N ALA A 2 -5.91 -44.83 -19.99
CA ALA A 2 -5.66 -43.76 -20.96
C ALA A 2 -6.72 -42.63 -20.96
N GLU A 3 -7.50 -42.47 -19.89
CA GLU A 3 -8.68 -41.60 -19.86
C GLU A 3 -8.63 -40.61 -18.68
N TYR A 4 -7.53 -39.86 -18.59
CA TYR A 4 -7.31 -38.89 -17.50
C TYR A 4 -6.59 -37.60 -17.94
N GLY A 5 -6.59 -37.29 -19.25
CA GLY A 5 -5.76 -36.22 -19.83
C GLY A 5 -6.47 -35.10 -20.61
N ILE A 6 -7.80 -35.12 -20.74
CA ILE A 6 -8.49 -34.27 -21.74
C ILE A 6 -9.15 -33.02 -21.11
N ASP A 7 -9.65 -33.08 -19.87
CA ASP A 7 -10.38 -31.96 -19.24
C ASP A 7 -9.52 -30.77 -18.81
N GLN A 8 -8.23 -30.97 -18.49
CA GLN A 8 -7.35 -29.85 -18.10
C GLN A 8 -7.15 -28.84 -19.24
N SER A 9 -6.96 -29.33 -20.47
CA SER A 9 -6.65 -28.50 -21.64
C SER A 9 -7.79 -27.55 -22.04
N TYR A 10 -9.05 -27.96 -21.87
CA TYR A 10 -10.20 -27.13 -22.25
C TYR A 10 -10.39 -25.94 -21.31
N ARG A 11 -10.33 -26.16 -19.99
CA ARG A 11 -10.44 -25.07 -19.01
C ARG A 11 -9.24 -24.13 -19.05
N GLN A 12 -8.07 -24.65 -19.41
CA GLN A 12 -6.84 -23.87 -19.55
C GLN A 12 -6.89 -22.90 -20.72
N GLY A 13 -7.55 -23.24 -21.84
CA GLY A 13 -7.79 -22.32 -22.95
C GLY A 13 -8.67 -21.12 -22.55
N ASP A 14 -9.81 -21.37 -21.90
CA ASP A 14 -10.73 -20.31 -21.48
C ASP A 14 -10.17 -19.44 -20.35
N GLN A 15 -9.51 -20.04 -19.36
CA GLN A 15 -8.80 -19.30 -18.31
C GLN A 15 -7.65 -18.46 -18.88
N GLN A 16 -6.86 -18.97 -19.84
CA GLN A 16 -5.82 -18.18 -20.51
C GLN A 16 -6.42 -17.04 -21.35
N GLN A 17 -7.54 -17.25 -22.05
CA GLN A 17 -8.27 -16.19 -22.76
C GLN A 17 -8.71 -15.08 -21.80
N VAL A 18 -9.30 -15.43 -20.65
CA VAL A 18 -9.74 -14.46 -19.63
C VAL A 18 -8.54 -13.71 -19.04
N VAL A 19 -7.44 -14.40 -18.69
CA VAL A 19 -6.22 -13.77 -18.16
C VAL A 19 -5.55 -12.88 -19.20
N VAL A 20 -5.41 -13.31 -20.46
CA VAL A 20 -4.83 -12.50 -21.54
C VAL A 20 -5.69 -11.27 -21.83
N LYS A 21 -7.02 -11.40 -21.87
CA LYS A 21 -7.94 -10.26 -22.04
C LYS A 21 -7.89 -9.31 -20.85
N ALA A 22 -7.79 -9.82 -19.63
CA ALA A 22 -7.63 -9.01 -18.42
C ALA A 22 -6.28 -8.27 -18.41
N VAL A 23 -5.18 -8.92 -18.82
CA VAL A 23 -3.86 -8.28 -18.97
C VAL A 23 -3.88 -7.21 -20.05
N ILE A 24 -4.47 -7.47 -21.22
CA ILE A 24 -4.61 -6.47 -22.30
C ILE A 24 -5.48 -5.30 -21.83
N ALA A 25 -6.59 -5.56 -21.14
CA ALA A 25 -7.45 -4.51 -20.58
C ALA A 25 -6.75 -3.70 -19.47
N ALA A 26 -5.92 -4.34 -18.63
CA ALA A 26 -5.14 -3.67 -17.60
C ALA A 26 -4.00 -2.82 -18.20
N VAL A 27 -3.30 -3.32 -19.23
CA VAL A 27 -2.27 -2.57 -19.96
C VAL A 27 -2.89 -1.41 -20.73
N ALA A 28 -3.99 -1.63 -21.45
CA ALA A 28 -4.72 -0.57 -22.13
C ALA A 28 -5.28 0.47 -21.15
N GLY A 29 -5.86 0.02 -20.03
CA GLY A 29 -6.33 0.89 -18.95
C GLY A 29 -5.21 1.71 -18.33
N MET A 30 -4.05 1.10 -18.05
CA MET A 30 -2.86 1.80 -17.55
C MET A 30 -2.32 2.80 -18.58
N SER A 31 -2.23 2.42 -19.86
CA SER A 31 -1.82 3.34 -20.94
C SER A 31 -2.79 4.51 -21.10
N LEU A 32 -4.11 4.26 -21.03
CA LEU A 32 -5.13 5.30 -21.06
C LEU A 32 -5.08 6.19 -19.81
N LEU A 33 -4.80 5.64 -18.63
CA LEU A 33 -4.59 6.40 -17.39
C LEU A 33 -3.35 7.30 -17.47
N VAL A 34 -2.23 6.79 -17.99
CA VAL A 34 -1.00 7.57 -18.22
C VAL A 34 -1.24 8.65 -19.27
N LEU A 35 -1.90 8.32 -20.39
CA LEU A 35 -2.15 9.27 -21.47
C LEU A 35 -3.16 10.35 -21.06
N SER A 36 -4.23 9.97 -20.34
CA SER A 36 -5.22 10.88 -19.76
C SER A 36 -4.60 11.76 -18.68
N GLY A 37 -3.80 11.19 -17.78
CA GLY A 37 -3.06 11.94 -16.76
C GLY A 37 -2.05 12.92 -17.37
N LEU A 38 -1.33 12.52 -18.41
CA LEU A 38 -0.38 13.38 -19.13
C LEU A 38 -1.09 14.46 -19.94
N THR A 39 -2.21 14.15 -20.59
CA THR A 39 -3.04 15.14 -21.30
C THR A 39 -3.67 16.12 -20.33
N LEU A 40 -4.21 15.64 -19.21
CA LEU A 40 -4.76 16.49 -18.14
C LEU A 40 -3.68 17.36 -17.51
N ALA A 41 -2.48 16.81 -17.25
CA ALA A 41 -1.34 17.60 -16.79
C ALA A 41 -0.95 18.66 -17.83
N TRP A 42 -0.87 18.32 -19.12
CA TRP A 42 -0.63 19.28 -20.19
C TRP A 42 -1.71 20.36 -20.30
N THR A 43 -2.99 19.99 -20.18
CA THR A 43 -4.11 20.93 -20.19
C THR A 43 -4.10 21.82 -18.96
N VAL A 44 -3.79 21.27 -17.77
CA VAL A 44 -3.66 22.04 -16.52
C VAL A 44 -2.44 22.96 -16.58
N ILE A 45 -1.30 22.54 -17.15
CA ILE A 45 -0.14 23.41 -17.39
C ILE A 45 -0.50 24.50 -18.40
N ALA A 46 -1.18 24.17 -19.51
CA ALA A 46 -1.61 25.14 -20.51
C ALA A 46 -2.61 26.15 -19.92
N LEU A 47 -3.59 25.71 -19.12
CA LEU A 47 -4.47 26.60 -18.36
C LEU A 47 -3.69 27.42 -17.34
N ALA A 48 -2.76 26.80 -16.61
CA ALA A 48 -1.92 27.47 -15.62
C ALA A 48 -0.81 28.34 -16.24
N VAL A 49 -0.71 28.44 -17.57
CA VAL A 49 0.10 29.42 -18.31
C VAL A 49 -0.78 30.47 -19.01
N ALA A 50 -1.90 30.05 -19.60
CA ALA A 50 -2.88 30.96 -20.20
C ALA A 50 -3.56 31.85 -19.15
N THR A 51 -3.87 31.30 -17.97
CA THR A 51 -4.50 32.03 -16.86
C THR A 51 -3.56 33.09 -16.26
N PRO A 52 -2.25 32.85 -16.02
CA PRO A 52 -1.36 33.92 -15.60
C PRO A 52 -0.98 34.90 -16.70
N LEU A 53 -1.17 34.57 -17.98
CA LEU A 53 -1.11 35.58 -19.06
C LEU A 53 -2.23 36.62 -18.93
N LEU A 54 -3.38 36.25 -18.35
CA LEU A 54 -4.43 37.18 -17.91
C LEU A 54 -4.12 37.84 -16.54
N MET A 55 -3.13 37.33 -15.81
CA MET A 55 -2.81 37.67 -14.42
C MET A 55 -1.44 38.37 -14.27
N ILE A 56 -0.88 38.88 -15.37
CA ILE A 56 0.12 39.97 -15.29
C ILE A 56 -0.47 41.20 -14.56
N PHE A 57 -1.80 41.23 -14.39
CA PHE A 57 -2.57 41.98 -13.38
C PHE A 57 -2.39 41.49 -11.91
N SER A 58 -1.19 40.98 -11.59
CA SER A 58 -0.58 40.74 -10.28
C SER A 58 -0.67 39.34 -9.59
N PRO A 59 -1.65 39.00 -8.72
CA PRO A 59 -1.25 38.42 -7.42
C PRO A 59 -1.41 36.89 -7.27
N VAL A 60 -2.08 36.20 -8.20
CA VAL A 60 -2.62 34.84 -8.00
C VAL A 60 -1.64 33.68 -8.32
N LEU A 61 -0.35 33.96 -8.59
CA LEU A 61 0.63 32.90 -8.91
C LEU A 61 0.91 31.96 -7.73
N VAL A 62 0.83 32.48 -6.50
CA VAL A 62 1.04 31.72 -5.27
C VAL A 62 -0.03 30.62 -5.07
N PRO A 63 -1.35 30.91 -5.18
CA PRO A 63 -2.40 29.88 -5.25
C PRO A 63 -2.16 28.77 -6.28
N ALA A 64 -1.75 29.10 -7.50
CA ALA A 64 -1.56 28.10 -8.56
C ALA A 64 -0.43 27.11 -8.22
N ALA A 65 0.68 27.59 -7.67
CA ALA A 65 1.78 26.74 -7.20
C ALA A 65 1.34 25.79 -6.08
N ILE A 66 0.47 26.25 -5.16
CA ILE A 66 -0.11 25.41 -4.10
C ILE A 66 -0.97 24.30 -4.70
N VAL A 67 -1.80 24.58 -5.72
CA VAL A 67 -2.62 23.55 -6.39
C VAL A 67 -1.75 22.51 -7.10
N VAL A 68 -0.67 22.93 -7.77
CA VAL A 68 0.27 21.98 -8.41
C VAL A 68 0.99 21.12 -7.38
N LEU A 69 1.40 21.69 -6.23
CA LEU A 69 1.97 20.92 -5.12
C LEU A 69 0.94 19.97 -4.49
N LEU A 70 -0.33 20.37 -4.35
CA LEU A 70 -1.41 19.50 -3.88
C LEU A 70 -1.72 18.36 -4.86
N LEU A 71 -1.67 18.62 -6.17
CA LEU A 71 -1.83 17.58 -7.19
C LEU A 71 -0.65 16.61 -7.18
N ALA A 72 0.59 17.11 -7.09
CA ALA A 72 1.78 16.27 -6.98
C ALA A 72 1.78 15.44 -5.68
N ALA A 73 1.50 16.07 -4.53
CA ALA A 73 1.42 15.40 -3.24
C ALA A 73 0.24 14.41 -3.18
N GLY A 74 -0.92 14.78 -3.73
CA GLY A 74 -2.10 13.92 -3.83
C GLY A 74 -1.89 12.73 -4.78
N PHE A 75 -1.14 12.91 -5.87
CA PHE A 75 -0.77 11.83 -6.79
C PHE A 75 0.29 10.91 -6.18
N LEU A 76 1.30 11.44 -5.47
CA LEU A 76 2.24 10.64 -4.67
C LEU A 76 1.53 9.88 -3.54
N ALA A 77 0.59 10.52 -2.85
CA ALA A 77 -0.21 9.89 -1.81
C ALA A 77 -1.11 8.79 -2.38
N SER A 78 -1.81 9.06 -3.50
CA SER A 78 -2.68 8.08 -4.16
C SER A 78 -1.88 6.93 -4.79
N GLY A 79 -0.70 7.19 -5.35
CA GLY A 79 0.22 6.16 -5.83
C GLY A 79 0.79 5.31 -4.70
N GLY A 80 1.24 5.95 -3.61
CA GLY A 80 1.73 5.29 -2.40
C GLY A 80 0.65 4.45 -1.72
N LEU A 81 -0.56 4.99 -1.54
CA LEU A 81 -1.72 4.24 -1.03
C LEU A 81 -2.15 3.14 -1.99
N GLY A 82 -2.09 3.35 -3.31
CA GLY A 82 -2.40 2.32 -4.30
C GLY A 82 -1.46 1.13 -4.19
N VAL A 83 -0.14 1.37 -4.13
CA VAL A 83 0.88 0.34 -3.92
C VAL A 83 0.74 -0.31 -2.54
N ALA A 84 0.46 0.46 -1.48
CA ALA A 84 0.25 -0.07 -0.13
C ALA A 84 -1.02 -0.95 -0.04
N ALA A 85 -2.13 -0.52 -0.66
CA ALA A 85 -3.37 -1.29 -0.74
C ALA A 85 -3.18 -2.56 -1.56
N LEU A 86 -2.45 -2.50 -2.68
CA LEU A 86 -2.05 -3.68 -3.45
C LEU A 86 -1.16 -4.62 -2.63
N ALA A 87 -0.21 -4.10 -1.83
CA ALA A 87 0.64 -4.91 -0.98
C ALA A 87 -0.13 -5.60 0.15
N VAL A 88 -1.05 -4.89 0.82
CA VAL A 88 -1.95 -5.46 1.84
C VAL A 88 -2.92 -6.48 1.22
N LEU A 89 -3.48 -6.18 0.05
CA LEU A 89 -4.38 -7.08 -0.66
C LEU A 89 -3.64 -8.34 -1.16
N TRP A 90 -2.40 -8.21 -1.64
CA TRP A 90 -1.54 -9.33 -2.01
C TRP A 90 -1.19 -10.20 -0.81
N TRP A 91 -0.89 -9.57 0.33
CA TRP A 91 -0.61 -10.26 1.59
C TRP A 91 -1.83 -11.05 2.07
N MET A 92 -2.98 -10.39 2.17
CA MET A 92 -4.26 -11.00 2.58
C MET A 92 -4.75 -12.06 1.58
N TYR A 93 -4.55 -11.86 0.28
CA TYR A 93 -4.82 -12.89 -0.74
C TYR A 93 -3.94 -14.12 -0.54
N LYS A 94 -2.66 -13.93 -0.19
CA LYS A 94 -1.72 -15.02 0.10
C LYS A 94 -2.08 -15.75 1.41
N ASP A 95 -2.54 -15.04 2.43
CA ASP A 95 -3.05 -15.62 3.68
C ASP A 95 -4.30 -16.47 3.44
N LEU A 96 -5.30 -15.92 2.74
CA LEU A 96 -6.53 -16.63 2.37
C LEU A 96 -6.27 -17.79 1.40
N THR A 97 -5.22 -17.69 0.57
CA THR A 97 -4.73 -18.79 -0.30
C THR A 97 -3.77 -19.76 0.43
N GLY A 98 -3.64 -19.65 1.75
CA GLY A 98 -2.98 -20.68 2.58
C GLY A 98 -1.46 -20.57 2.72
N LYS A 99 -0.88 -19.36 2.63
CA LYS A 99 0.56 -19.11 2.89
C LYS A 99 0.75 -18.01 3.95
N GLN A 100 0.47 -18.41 5.19
CA GLN A 100 0.84 -17.87 6.51
C GLN A 100 1.51 -16.48 6.57
N PRO A 101 1.06 -15.57 7.45
CA PRO A 101 1.59 -14.21 7.52
C PRO A 101 2.86 -14.17 8.37
N PRO A 102 3.99 -13.60 7.88
CA PRO A 102 5.24 -13.46 8.64
C PRO A 102 5.18 -12.47 9.83
N GLY A 103 3.99 -12.09 10.30
CA GLY A 103 3.79 -11.18 11.44
C GLY A 103 3.69 -11.88 12.80
N VAL A 104 3.27 -13.15 12.84
CA VAL A 104 3.03 -13.86 14.11
C VAL A 104 4.30 -14.23 14.86
N GLU A 105 5.41 -14.52 14.17
CA GLU A 105 6.70 -14.77 14.82
C GLU A 105 7.32 -13.50 15.43
N LEU A 106 7.12 -12.33 14.83
CA LEU A 106 7.52 -11.07 15.45
C LEU A 106 6.68 -10.78 16.70
N LEU A 107 5.36 -11.01 16.63
CA LEU A 107 4.48 -10.85 17.79
C LEU A 107 4.86 -11.79 18.93
N GLU A 108 5.14 -13.06 18.65
CA GLU A 108 5.49 -14.04 19.68
C GLU A 108 6.94 -13.85 20.20
N GLN A 109 7.91 -13.45 19.37
CA GLN A 109 9.23 -13.04 19.85
C GLN A 109 9.15 -11.81 20.77
N VAL A 110 8.40 -10.78 20.37
CA VAL A 110 8.18 -9.58 21.19
C VAL A 110 7.46 -9.95 22.49
N ARG A 111 6.43 -10.81 22.43
CA ARG A 111 5.72 -11.32 23.61
C ARG A 111 6.63 -12.10 24.55
N GLN A 112 7.45 -13.02 24.06
CA GLN A 112 8.41 -13.78 24.87
C GLN A 112 9.46 -12.87 25.52
N ARG A 113 9.99 -11.89 24.78
CA ARG A 113 10.94 -10.88 25.30
C ARG A 113 10.32 -9.91 26.31
N LEU A 114 9.03 -9.56 26.16
CA LEU A 114 8.30 -8.79 27.17
C LEU A 114 8.02 -9.61 28.42
N VAL A 115 7.54 -10.85 28.28
CA VAL A 115 7.21 -11.72 29.41
C VAL A 115 8.44 -12.07 30.24
N SER A 116 9.61 -12.28 29.61
CA SER A 116 10.86 -12.49 30.37
C SER A 116 11.23 -11.24 31.18
N LYS A 117 11.28 -10.05 30.55
CA LYS A 117 11.60 -8.79 31.25
C LYS A 117 10.58 -8.42 32.33
N ALA A 118 9.30 -8.76 32.13
CA ALA A 118 8.26 -8.53 33.13
C ALA A 118 8.44 -9.39 34.39
N ARG A 119 9.04 -10.59 34.28
CA ARG A 119 9.41 -11.39 35.46
C ARG A 119 10.57 -10.76 36.23
N ASP A 120 11.67 -10.40 35.57
CA ASP A 120 12.82 -9.74 36.23
C ASP A 120 12.40 -8.47 37.00
N ILE A 121 11.54 -7.64 36.39
CA ILE A 121 11.02 -6.41 37.01
C ILE A 121 10.10 -6.75 38.20
N ARG A 122 9.26 -7.78 38.10
CA ARG A 122 8.40 -8.20 39.22
C ARG A 122 9.22 -8.76 40.39
N GLU A 123 10.25 -9.55 40.12
CA GLU A 123 11.12 -10.14 41.15
C GLU A 123 11.94 -9.07 41.88
N SER A 124 12.53 -8.13 41.15
CA SER A 124 13.24 -6.99 41.74
C SER A 124 12.34 -6.04 42.52
N LEU A 125 11.10 -5.82 42.09
CA LEU A 125 10.09 -5.07 42.87
C LEU A 125 9.68 -5.82 44.15
N GLN A 126 9.47 -7.14 44.10
CA GLN A 126 9.15 -7.93 45.29
C GLN A 126 10.31 -7.93 46.30
N GLN A 127 11.55 -8.02 45.83
CA GLN A 127 12.74 -7.92 46.70
C GLN A 127 12.89 -6.51 47.32
N GLN A 128 12.58 -5.45 46.56
CA GLN A 128 12.50 -4.07 47.07
C GLN A 128 11.37 -3.87 48.10
N GLN A 129 10.22 -4.52 47.93
CA GLN A 129 9.13 -4.46 48.91
C GLN A 129 9.49 -5.19 50.20
N GLN A 130 10.07 -6.38 50.12
CA GLN A 130 10.54 -7.12 51.30
C GLN A 130 11.67 -6.38 52.05
N LEU A 131 12.54 -5.65 51.35
CA LEU A 131 13.53 -4.78 51.99
C LEU A 131 12.89 -3.59 52.73
N HIS A 132 11.83 -2.98 52.18
CA HIS A 132 11.09 -1.93 52.86
C HIS A 132 10.31 -2.44 54.09
N GLU A 133 9.71 -3.64 54.03
CA GLU A 133 9.04 -4.24 55.19
C GLU A 133 10.02 -4.67 56.30
N ALA A 134 11.26 -5.00 55.96
CA ALA A 134 12.29 -5.38 56.93
C ALA A 134 13.09 -4.19 57.53
N THR A 135 12.78 -2.95 57.14
CA THR A 135 13.45 -1.73 57.63
C THR A 135 12.52 -0.73 58.32
N GLN A 136 11.30 -1.16 58.68
CA GLN A 136 10.33 -0.40 59.49
C GLN A 136 10.05 -1.10 60.83
#